data_AF-A0A7Y9WSC5-F1
#
_entry.id   AF-A0A7Y9WSC5-F1
#
_cell.length_a   1.000
_cell.length_b   1.000
_cell.length_c   1.000
_cell.angle_alpha   90.00
_cell.angle_beta   90.00
_cell.angle_gamma   90.00
#
_symmetry.space_group_name_H-M   'P 1'
#
loop_
_entity.id
_entity.type
_entity.pdbx_description
1 polymer ?
#
loop_
_entity_poly.entity_id
_entity_poly.type
_entity_poly.pdbx_seq_one_letter_code
_entity_poly.pdbx_strand_id
1 'polypeptide(L)'
;MNVLFFLNNRVEFIRKFYETGSMPFREIIRKIEAEEDPFVPPYSEHSEPAYMDEWNAATASLGVLGRNCVSMLSESLKLYFKTWEHQLGLSCVETHAKAFRQGFVNGYRVSFGDTLALKWDTCPADFAILEQIVLARNADQHSGSITSMRATHSESDREKHPKLFFADEAEKALMRDRDGAQSWWMDPTVHVSSEGLEIANQQVEKLAEWLDIEIASRPELHAEIRKIQVKAKLGLLKEKVEAAEPEAVMAVTFHEVWKPMAYDEDLHKRMGLSYAAHAFFVVRSALRREMLLALMRLWDNDRKGRAIGMESIAKTLSDQQVFTALVVSRAEGTGLSSGFVVDRMRETLDAKSKKAVELISKYAPGGKHRGVLEKLRTLRNEYLAHKQTTPTNATGADASDNEIETFYQDNLEIVQLLLSSVLGRYFDLAEAADVYRHHSKYFWAAARGERTEGHPNYWTPPDADEGSPVST
;
A
#
# COMPACT_ATOMS: atom_id res chain seq x y z
N MET A 1 15.18 12.25 7.37
CA MET A 1 16.24 11.81 6.43
C MET A 1 16.64 13.02 5.61
N ASN A 2 17.93 13.26 5.36
CA ASN A 2 18.38 14.41 4.56
C ASN A 2 18.12 14.12 3.06
N VAL A 3 16.98 14.59 2.53
CA VAL A 3 16.52 14.24 1.17
C VAL A 3 17.42 14.86 0.11
N LEU A 4 17.80 16.12 0.26
CA LEU A 4 18.72 16.83 -0.62
C LEU A 4 20.08 16.14 -0.73
N PHE A 5 20.65 15.68 0.39
CA PHE A 5 21.92 14.93 0.36
C PHE A 5 21.86 13.71 -0.57
N PHE A 6 20.79 12.92 -0.49
CA PHE A 6 20.64 11.72 -1.32
C PHE A 6 20.37 12.07 -2.78
N LEU A 7 19.66 13.16 -3.07
CA LEU A 7 19.50 13.63 -4.44
C LEU A 7 20.86 14.08 -5.02
N ASN A 8 21.61 14.91 -4.30
CA ASN A 8 22.90 15.43 -4.75
C ASN A 8 23.89 14.29 -5.02
N ASN A 9 23.92 13.26 -4.18
CA ASN A 9 24.75 12.07 -4.42
C ASN A 9 24.36 11.36 -5.74
N ARG A 10 23.06 11.25 -6.04
CA ARG A 10 22.58 10.66 -7.31
C ARG A 10 22.93 11.54 -8.52
N VAL A 11 22.81 12.85 -8.40
CA VAL A 11 23.19 13.80 -9.47
C VAL A 11 24.70 13.77 -9.71
N GLU A 12 25.51 13.74 -8.64
CA GLU A 12 26.97 13.58 -8.74
C GLU A 12 27.35 12.25 -9.40
N PHE A 13 26.66 11.17 -9.07
CA PHE A 13 26.85 9.88 -9.74
C PHE A 13 26.53 9.96 -11.25
N ILE A 14 25.41 10.59 -11.62
CA ILE A 14 25.02 10.78 -13.04
C ILE A 14 26.11 11.56 -13.79
N ARG A 15 26.61 12.63 -13.18
CA ARG A 15 27.69 13.46 -13.74
C ARG A 15 28.94 12.62 -14.03
N LYS A 16 29.44 11.90 -13.02
CA LYS A 16 30.62 11.03 -13.14
C LYS A 16 30.41 9.89 -14.14
N PHE A 17 29.22 9.32 -14.16
CA PHE A 17 28.86 8.24 -15.08
C PHE A 17 28.91 8.70 -16.54
N TYR A 18 28.34 9.87 -16.85
CA TYR A 18 28.42 10.45 -18.19
C TYR A 18 29.86 10.82 -18.57
N GLU A 19 30.56 11.52 -17.69
CA GLU A 19 31.95 11.94 -17.93
C GLU A 19 32.84 10.74 -18.25
N THR A 20 32.86 9.73 -17.38
CA THR A 20 33.69 8.53 -17.53
C THR A 20 33.25 7.68 -18.71
N GLY A 21 31.93 7.46 -18.86
CA GLY A 21 31.37 6.62 -19.91
C GLY A 21 31.51 7.22 -21.31
N SER A 22 31.58 8.54 -21.43
CA SER A 22 31.69 9.23 -22.72
C SER A 22 33.11 9.22 -23.29
N MET A 23 34.14 9.06 -22.45
CA MET A 23 35.55 9.13 -22.84
C MET A 23 35.92 8.22 -24.01
N PRO A 24 35.65 6.90 -23.99
CA PRO A 24 36.06 6.02 -25.09
C PRO A 24 35.39 6.39 -26.42
N PHE A 25 34.12 6.79 -26.39
CA PHE A 25 33.39 7.15 -27.61
C PHE A 25 33.87 8.49 -28.18
N ARG A 26 34.14 9.48 -27.33
CA ARG A 26 34.74 10.75 -27.75
C ARG A 26 36.13 10.55 -28.34
N GLU A 27 36.92 9.65 -27.77
CA GLU A 27 38.26 9.35 -28.29
C GLU A 27 38.21 8.67 -29.65
N ILE A 28 37.26 7.76 -29.89
CA ILE A 28 37.04 7.16 -31.23
C ILE A 28 36.70 8.24 -32.25
N ILE A 29 35.71 9.10 -31.94
CA ILE A 29 35.30 10.20 -32.82
C ILE A 29 36.48 11.12 -33.13
N ARG A 30 37.21 11.56 -32.10
CA ARG A 30 38.37 12.44 -32.23
C ARG A 30 39.46 11.82 -33.12
N LYS A 31 39.80 10.54 -32.92
CA LYS A 31 40.83 9.86 -33.70
C LYS A 31 40.42 9.67 -35.16
N ILE A 32 39.15 9.36 -35.43
CA ILE A 32 38.64 9.27 -36.81
C ILE A 32 38.70 10.65 -37.49
N GLU A 33 38.24 11.71 -36.83
CA GLU A 33 38.26 13.07 -37.38
C GLU A 33 39.68 13.63 -37.57
N ALA A 34 40.64 13.21 -36.75
CA ALA A 34 42.04 13.60 -36.83
C ALA A 34 42.91 12.64 -37.67
N GLU A 35 42.32 11.59 -38.24
CA GLU A 35 43.02 10.53 -38.99
C GLU A 35 44.21 9.92 -38.19
N GLU A 36 44.00 9.65 -36.91
CA GLU A 36 45.00 9.09 -35.99
C GLU A 36 44.87 7.57 -35.83
N ASP A 37 45.99 6.88 -35.61
CA ASP A 37 46.03 5.43 -35.38
C ASP A 37 45.02 4.96 -34.29
N PRO A 38 44.20 3.92 -34.58
CA PRO A 38 44.20 3.02 -35.75
C PRO A 38 43.30 3.45 -36.93
N PHE A 39 42.77 4.68 -36.94
CA PHE A 39 41.78 5.18 -37.89
C PHE A 39 42.39 6.05 -39.00
N VAL A 40 43.47 5.56 -39.62
CA VAL A 40 44.11 6.22 -40.77
C VAL A 40 43.48 5.70 -42.06
N PRO A 41 42.76 6.52 -42.85
CA PRO A 41 42.05 6.04 -44.03
C PRO A 41 43.00 5.36 -45.04
N PRO A 42 42.74 4.10 -45.45
CA PRO A 42 43.44 3.52 -46.59
C PRO A 42 43.02 4.25 -47.88
N TYR A 43 43.92 4.30 -48.88
CA TYR A 43 43.54 4.79 -50.21
C TYR A 43 42.36 3.95 -50.75
N SER A 44 41.27 4.63 -51.12
CA SER A 44 40.05 4.03 -51.63
C SER A 44 39.52 4.84 -52.82
N GLU A 45 39.11 4.16 -53.88
CA GLU A 45 38.42 4.77 -55.02
C GLU A 45 36.90 4.86 -54.81
N HIS A 46 36.39 4.32 -53.70
CA HIS A 46 34.99 4.44 -53.31
C HIS A 46 34.72 5.78 -52.63
N SER A 47 33.54 6.37 -52.88
CA SER A 47 33.14 7.67 -52.31
C SER A 47 32.68 7.61 -50.85
N GLU A 48 32.69 6.43 -50.23
CA GLU A 48 32.25 6.26 -48.83
C GLU A 48 33.39 6.63 -47.87
N PRO A 49 33.14 7.48 -46.85
CA PRO A 49 34.14 7.80 -45.84
C PRO A 49 34.64 6.54 -45.12
N ALA A 50 35.95 6.41 -44.96
CA ALA A 50 36.54 5.33 -44.15
C ALA A 50 36.09 5.46 -42.69
N TYR A 51 35.86 4.33 -42.02
CA TYR A 51 35.46 4.25 -40.60
C TYR A 51 34.11 4.90 -40.24
N MET A 52 33.21 5.05 -41.23
CA MET A 52 31.87 5.62 -41.03
C MET A 52 31.05 4.82 -40.01
N ASP A 53 31.17 3.49 -40.01
CA ASP A 53 30.44 2.62 -39.08
C ASP A 53 30.90 2.82 -37.63
N GLU A 54 32.21 2.93 -37.40
CA GLU A 54 32.79 3.18 -36.08
C GLU A 54 32.41 4.56 -35.55
N TRP A 55 32.44 5.59 -36.41
CA TRP A 55 32.00 6.94 -36.06
C TRP A 55 30.49 6.96 -35.72
N ASN A 56 29.67 6.31 -36.54
CA ASN A 56 28.23 6.18 -36.29
C ASN A 56 27.93 5.43 -35.00
N ALA A 57 28.65 4.33 -34.74
CA ALA A 57 28.49 3.53 -33.52
C ALA A 57 28.91 4.33 -32.27
N ALA A 58 30.02 5.07 -32.32
CA ALA A 58 30.47 5.90 -31.21
C ALA A 58 29.48 7.06 -30.93
N THR A 59 28.99 7.73 -31.98
CA THR A 59 28.00 8.80 -31.86
C THR A 59 26.66 8.30 -31.32
N ALA A 60 26.19 7.15 -31.82
CA ALA A 60 24.97 6.51 -31.31
C ALA A 60 25.13 6.11 -29.83
N SER A 61 26.31 5.59 -29.46
CA SER A 61 26.61 5.21 -28.08
C SER A 61 26.61 6.43 -27.13
N LEU A 62 27.16 7.58 -27.56
CA LEU A 62 27.07 8.82 -26.81
C LEU A 62 25.62 9.29 -26.62
N GLY A 63 24.80 9.20 -27.68
CA GLY A 63 23.38 9.54 -27.61
C GLY A 63 22.62 8.66 -26.61
N VAL A 64 22.85 7.34 -26.65
CA VAL A 64 22.25 6.38 -25.70
C VAL A 64 22.73 6.66 -24.27
N LEU A 65 24.03 6.92 -24.07
CA LEU A 65 24.57 7.26 -22.76
C LEU A 65 23.92 8.52 -22.18
N GLY A 66 23.81 9.58 -22.98
CA GLY A 66 23.18 10.83 -22.58
C GLY A 66 21.70 10.65 -22.20
N ARG A 67 20.92 9.92 -23.01
CA ARG A 67 19.50 9.65 -22.72
C ARG A 67 19.32 8.80 -21.46
N ASN A 68 20.19 7.82 -21.22
CA ASN A 68 20.21 7.06 -19.97
C ASN A 68 20.48 7.96 -18.75
N CYS A 69 21.40 8.91 -18.86
CA CYS A 69 21.68 9.88 -17.79
C CYS A 69 20.46 10.75 -17.47
N VAL A 70 19.76 11.25 -18.49
CA VAL A 70 18.50 12.01 -18.32
C VAL A 70 17.39 11.15 -17.73
N SER A 71 17.31 9.87 -18.12
CA SER A 71 16.37 8.91 -17.53
C SER A 71 16.61 8.71 -16.03
N MET A 72 17.87 8.53 -15.63
CA MET A 72 18.27 8.45 -14.23
C MET A 72 17.98 9.75 -13.46
N LEU A 73 18.18 10.90 -14.10
CA LEU A 73 17.90 12.21 -13.52
C LEU A 73 16.40 12.39 -13.27
N SER A 74 15.56 12.08 -14.26
CA SER A 74 14.10 12.09 -14.14
C SER A 74 13.59 11.22 -12.99
N GLU A 75 14.09 9.98 -12.88
CA GLU A 75 13.70 9.09 -11.77
C GLU A 75 14.23 9.58 -10.41
N SER A 76 15.42 10.19 -10.37
CA SER A 76 15.96 10.79 -9.14
C SER A 76 15.12 11.96 -8.65
N LEU A 77 14.69 12.85 -9.56
CA LEU A 77 13.77 13.95 -9.23
C LEU A 77 12.41 13.44 -8.74
N LYS A 78 11.87 12.40 -9.39
CA LYS A 78 10.61 11.77 -8.97
C LYS A 78 10.72 11.13 -7.58
N LEU A 79 11.82 10.44 -7.30
CA LEU A 79 12.10 9.87 -5.98
C LEU A 79 12.26 10.95 -4.91
N TYR A 80 12.91 12.06 -5.24
CA TYR A 80 13.02 13.21 -4.36
C TYR A 80 11.65 13.74 -3.95
N PHE A 81 10.76 14.01 -4.92
CA PHE A 81 9.40 14.43 -4.63
C PHE A 81 8.59 13.41 -3.83
N LYS A 82 8.63 12.13 -4.19
CA LYS A 82 7.95 11.06 -3.44
C LYS A 82 8.45 10.94 -2.01
N THR A 83 9.74 11.19 -1.80
CA THR A 83 10.33 11.16 -0.47
C THR A 83 9.80 12.30 0.37
N TRP A 84 9.71 13.51 -0.19
CA TRP A 84 9.09 14.64 0.48
C TRP A 84 7.60 14.44 0.73
N GLU A 85 6.85 13.94 -0.26
CA GLU A 85 5.46 13.53 -0.11
C GLU A 85 5.30 12.56 1.08
N HIS A 86 6.17 11.55 1.20
CA HIS A 86 6.13 10.61 2.31
C HIS A 86 6.50 11.24 3.66
N GLN A 87 7.56 12.07 3.71
CA GLN A 87 8.00 12.71 4.96
C GLN A 87 7.02 13.77 5.46
N LEU A 88 6.37 14.46 4.53
CA LEU A 88 5.28 15.38 4.80
C LEU A 88 3.94 14.64 4.89
N GLY A 89 3.92 13.30 4.75
CA GLY A 89 2.73 12.43 4.71
C GLY A 89 1.56 12.98 3.91
N LEU A 90 1.87 13.50 2.72
CA LEU A 90 0.92 14.00 1.76
C LEU A 90 0.49 12.85 0.84
N SER A 91 -0.70 13.04 0.27
CA SER A 91 -1.32 12.14 -0.70
C SER A 91 -1.50 12.91 -2.02
N CYS A 92 -0.39 13.32 -2.63
CA CYS A 92 -0.37 14.31 -3.71
C CYS A 92 -1.16 13.84 -4.94
N VAL A 93 -0.98 12.56 -5.32
CA VAL A 93 -1.67 11.99 -6.49
C VAL A 93 -3.18 11.90 -6.29
N GLU A 94 -3.62 11.53 -5.08
CA GLU A 94 -5.04 11.36 -4.74
C GLU A 94 -5.75 12.71 -4.64
N THR A 95 -5.08 13.71 -4.08
CA THR A 95 -5.61 15.06 -3.90
C THR A 95 -5.58 15.90 -5.18
N HIS A 96 -4.55 15.74 -6.03
CA HIS A 96 -4.31 16.56 -7.21
C HIS A 96 -4.26 15.75 -8.51
N ALA A 97 -5.09 14.70 -8.62
CA ALA A 97 -5.07 13.75 -9.73
C ALA A 97 -5.12 14.41 -11.13
N LYS A 98 -5.83 15.54 -11.29
CA LYS A 98 -5.90 16.30 -12.55
C LYS A 98 -4.54 16.90 -12.94
N ALA A 99 -3.79 17.44 -12.00
CA ALA A 99 -2.48 18.03 -12.25
C ALA A 99 -1.44 16.96 -12.65
N PHE A 100 -1.49 15.79 -12.01
CA PHE A 100 -0.61 14.66 -12.33
C PHE A 100 -0.83 14.08 -13.74
N ARG A 101 -2.01 14.26 -14.35
CA ARG A 101 -2.24 13.89 -15.76
C ARG A 101 -1.39 14.71 -16.74
N GLN A 102 -0.93 15.88 -16.33
CA GLN A 102 -0.07 16.75 -17.14
C GLN A 102 1.42 16.48 -16.90
N GLY A 103 1.77 15.46 -16.11
CA GLY A 103 3.15 15.12 -15.74
C GLY A 103 3.39 15.23 -14.24
N PHE A 104 4.31 14.41 -13.71
CA PHE A 104 4.55 14.36 -12.27
C PHE A 104 5.20 15.65 -11.73
N VAL A 105 6.03 16.33 -12.53
CA VAL A 105 6.65 17.61 -12.12
C VAL A 105 5.56 18.65 -11.84
N ASN A 106 4.59 18.79 -12.76
CA ASN A 106 3.44 19.67 -12.55
C ASN A 106 2.56 19.20 -11.39
N GLY A 107 2.31 17.89 -11.29
CA GLY A 107 1.55 17.30 -10.18
C GLY A 107 2.11 17.65 -8.81
N TYR A 108 3.42 17.51 -8.62
CA TYR A 108 4.09 17.89 -7.37
C TYR A 108 4.17 19.41 -7.18
N ARG A 109 4.38 20.19 -8.24
CA ARG A 109 4.37 21.65 -8.17
C ARG A 109 3.04 22.18 -7.63
N VAL A 110 1.91 21.71 -8.19
CA VAL A 110 0.58 22.09 -7.72
C VAL A 110 0.35 21.61 -6.29
N SER A 111 0.59 20.32 -6.03
CA SER A 111 0.32 19.73 -4.72
C SER A 111 1.11 20.40 -3.58
N PHE A 112 2.41 20.63 -3.77
CA PHE A 112 3.23 21.33 -2.78
C PHE A 112 2.93 22.83 -2.74
N GLY A 113 2.57 23.45 -3.88
CA GLY A 113 2.09 24.82 -3.92
C GLY A 113 0.88 25.04 -3.01
N ASP A 114 -0.14 24.20 -3.18
CA ASP A 114 -1.40 24.31 -2.45
C ASP A 114 -1.25 23.91 -0.98
N THR A 115 -0.56 22.79 -0.72
CA THR A 115 -0.45 22.24 0.65
C THR A 115 0.53 23.03 1.50
N LEU A 116 1.66 23.46 0.91
CA LEU A 116 2.72 24.14 1.66
C LEU A 116 2.69 25.65 1.49
N ALA A 117 1.74 26.19 0.72
CA ALA A 117 1.65 27.61 0.36
C ALA A 117 2.97 28.12 -0.25
N LEU A 118 3.56 27.36 -1.18
CA LEU A 118 4.83 27.74 -1.81
C LEU A 118 4.62 28.81 -2.88
N LYS A 119 5.56 29.76 -2.89
CA LYS A 119 5.63 30.84 -3.88
C LYS A 119 6.63 30.46 -4.97
N TRP A 120 6.15 29.75 -5.99
CA TRP A 120 7.02 29.23 -7.06
C TRP A 120 7.72 30.30 -7.89
N ASP A 121 7.26 31.55 -7.83
CA ASP A 121 7.90 32.71 -8.47
C ASP A 121 9.31 33.03 -7.91
N THR A 122 9.62 32.56 -6.69
CA THR A 122 10.96 32.70 -6.11
C THR A 122 11.88 31.52 -6.40
N CYS A 123 11.37 30.46 -7.04
CA CYS A 123 12.15 29.28 -7.37
C CYS A 123 13.10 29.58 -8.54
N PRO A 124 14.43 29.38 -8.39
CA PRO A 124 15.40 29.69 -9.43
C PRO A 124 15.47 28.65 -10.56
N ALA A 125 14.72 27.55 -10.45
CA ALA A 125 14.73 26.47 -11.42
C ALA A 125 13.80 26.74 -12.60
N ASP A 126 14.25 26.37 -13.80
CA ASP A 126 13.46 26.42 -15.02
C ASP A 126 12.58 25.16 -15.15
N PHE A 127 11.29 25.31 -14.84
CA PHE A 127 10.32 24.22 -14.94
C PHE A 127 10.14 23.68 -16.36
N ALA A 128 10.40 24.48 -17.41
CA ALA A 128 10.33 23.98 -18.78
C ALA A 128 11.45 22.97 -19.06
N ILE A 129 12.64 23.18 -18.50
CA ILE A 129 13.75 22.21 -18.59
C ILE A 129 13.45 20.96 -17.76
N LEU A 130 12.91 21.14 -16.54
CA LEU A 130 12.52 20.01 -15.67
C LEU A 130 11.47 19.11 -16.32
N GLU A 131 10.52 19.70 -17.03
CA GLU A 131 9.54 18.96 -17.81
C GLU A 131 10.17 18.23 -19.01
N GLN A 132 11.05 18.91 -19.75
CA GLN A 132 11.75 18.30 -20.89
C GLN A 132 12.69 17.16 -20.51
N ILE A 133 13.22 17.11 -19.28
CA ILE A 133 13.91 15.92 -18.72
C ILE A 133 12.99 14.70 -18.75
N VAL A 134 11.73 14.86 -18.33
CA VAL A 134 10.73 13.78 -18.30
C VAL A 134 10.33 13.37 -19.72
N LEU A 135 10.14 14.35 -20.62
CA LEU A 135 9.77 14.10 -22.01
C LEU A 135 10.88 13.35 -22.75
N ALA A 136 12.15 13.76 -22.59
CA ALA A 136 13.30 13.05 -23.17
C ALA A 136 13.41 11.60 -22.69
N ARG A 137 13.15 11.36 -21.39
CA ARG A 137 13.08 10.00 -20.82
C ARG A 137 11.93 9.18 -21.41
N ASN A 138 10.77 9.77 -21.65
CA ASN A 138 9.64 9.06 -22.26
C ASN A 138 9.90 8.72 -23.73
N ALA A 139 10.52 9.63 -24.49
CA ALA A 139 10.88 9.40 -25.88
C ALA A 139 11.86 8.23 -26.04
N ASP A 140 12.82 8.07 -25.12
CA ASP A 140 13.76 6.95 -25.13
C ASP A 140 13.10 5.60 -24.78
N GLN A 141 12.14 5.59 -23.85
CA GLN A 141 11.44 4.37 -23.42
C GLN A 141 10.38 3.88 -24.41
N HIS A 142 9.93 4.74 -25.33
CA HIS A 142 8.86 4.44 -26.27
C HIS A 142 9.34 4.55 -27.72
N SER A 143 10.45 3.86 -28.05
CA SER A 143 10.93 3.82 -29.43
C SER A 143 9.89 3.16 -30.35
N GLY A 144 9.51 3.87 -31.42
CA GLY A 144 8.46 3.44 -32.35
C GLY A 144 8.90 2.37 -33.36
N SER A 145 10.20 2.06 -33.43
CA SER A 145 10.74 1.07 -34.36
C SER A 145 12.01 0.41 -33.84
N ILE A 146 12.15 -0.90 -34.08
CA ILE A 146 13.39 -1.65 -33.85
C ILE A 146 14.51 -1.28 -34.86
N THR A 147 14.14 -0.67 -35.99
CA THR A 147 15.08 -0.29 -37.06
C THR A 147 15.83 1.01 -36.77
N SER A 148 15.51 1.71 -35.68
CA SER A 148 16.12 2.98 -35.32
C SER A 148 16.49 3.01 -33.84
N MET A 149 17.71 3.47 -33.56
CA MET A 149 18.17 3.78 -32.19
C MET A 149 17.96 5.25 -31.81
N ARG A 150 17.26 6.02 -32.66
CA ARG A 150 16.98 7.45 -32.43
C ARG A 150 15.69 7.59 -31.61
N ALA A 151 15.76 8.39 -30.56
CA ALA A 151 14.59 8.94 -29.89
C ALA A 151 14.29 10.31 -30.51
N THR A 152 13.03 10.64 -30.73
CA THR A 152 12.61 11.90 -31.35
C THR A 152 11.60 12.65 -30.47
N HIS A 153 11.53 13.97 -30.61
CA HIS A 153 10.51 14.78 -29.95
C HIS A 153 9.16 14.61 -30.65
N SER A 154 8.12 14.28 -29.89
CA SER A 154 6.78 14.12 -30.45
C SER A 154 6.17 15.45 -30.90
N GLU A 155 5.20 15.41 -31.81
CA GLU A 155 4.45 16.60 -32.25
C GLU A 155 3.82 17.36 -31.07
N SER A 156 3.23 16.64 -30.11
CA SER A 156 2.66 17.24 -28.91
C SER A 156 3.70 17.95 -28.04
N ASP A 157 4.93 17.44 -27.96
CA ASP A 157 6.00 18.08 -27.19
C ASP A 157 6.48 19.37 -27.88
N ARG A 158 6.50 19.38 -29.23
CA ARG A 158 6.86 20.54 -30.05
C ARG A 158 5.85 21.67 -29.93
N GLU A 159 4.56 21.36 -29.88
CA GLU A 159 3.50 22.34 -29.65
C GLU A 159 3.60 22.96 -28.24
N LYS A 160 3.92 22.12 -27.24
CA LYS A 160 4.00 22.54 -25.84
C LYS A 160 5.27 23.34 -25.53
N HIS A 161 6.38 22.99 -26.17
CA HIS A 161 7.69 23.62 -25.95
C HIS A 161 8.22 24.24 -27.25
N PRO A 162 8.03 25.57 -27.43
CA PRO A 162 8.59 26.29 -28.59
C PRO A 162 10.11 26.23 -28.69
N LYS A 163 10.80 25.90 -27.58
CA LYS A 163 12.24 25.68 -27.52
C LYS A 163 12.52 24.25 -27.06
N LEU A 164 12.96 23.42 -27.98
CA LEU A 164 13.42 22.06 -27.70
C LEU A 164 14.84 22.09 -27.13
N PHE A 165 14.93 21.92 -25.81
CA PHE A 165 16.18 21.99 -25.06
C PHE A 165 17.14 20.87 -25.46
N PHE A 166 16.63 19.64 -25.58
CA PHE A 166 17.40 18.47 -25.99
C PHE A 166 17.39 18.19 -27.50
N ALA A 167 17.06 19.16 -28.36
CA ALA A 167 17.22 18.96 -29.80
C ALA A 167 18.68 19.24 -30.22
N ASP A 168 19.14 18.51 -31.24
CA ASP A 168 20.47 18.67 -31.83
C ASP A 168 20.65 20.06 -32.47
N GLU A 169 21.80 20.70 -32.26
CA GLU A 169 22.04 22.07 -32.76
C GLU A 169 22.20 22.14 -34.28
N ALA A 170 22.75 21.10 -34.93
CA ALA A 170 22.82 21.04 -36.38
C ALA A 170 21.42 20.86 -36.98
N GLU A 171 20.58 20.03 -36.36
CA GLU A 171 19.16 19.94 -36.72
C GLU A 171 18.42 21.26 -36.46
N LYS A 172 18.70 22.00 -35.37
CA LYS A 172 18.11 23.34 -35.16
C LYS A 172 18.56 24.35 -36.21
N ALA A 173 19.82 24.30 -36.62
CA ALA A 173 20.42 25.24 -37.57
C ALA A 173 19.89 25.06 -39.00
N LEU A 174 19.68 23.81 -39.43
CA LEU A 174 19.13 23.47 -40.74
C LEU A 174 17.65 23.87 -40.93
N MET A 175 16.97 24.27 -39.84
CA MET A 175 15.50 24.41 -39.80
C MET A 175 15.04 25.81 -39.38
N ARG A 176 15.93 26.80 -39.38
CA ARG A 176 15.55 28.21 -39.27
C ARG A 176 14.97 28.66 -40.61
N ASP A 177 13.64 28.75 -40.70
CA ASP A 177 12.99 29.31 -41.88
C ASP A 177 13.31 30.80 -42.02
N ARG A 178 13.20 31.35 -43.24
CA ARG A 178 13.54 32.76 -43.55
C ARG A 178 12.74 33.79 -42.73
N ASP A 179 11.61 33.38 -42.14
CA ASP A 179 10.72 34.20 -41.31
C ASP A 179 10.76 33.86 -39.80
N GLY A 180 11.72 33.03 -39.36
CA GLY A 180 11.94 32.75 -37.92
C GLY A 180 10.96 31.74 -37.28
N ALA A 181 10.03 31.16 -38.06
CA ALA A 181 9.20 30.03 -37.63
C ALA A 181 9.94 28.70 -37.82
N GLN A 182 9.88 27.81 -36.82
CA GLN A 182 10.57 26.51 -36.85
C GLN A 182 9.64 25.47 -37.50
N SER A 183 9.85 25.16 -38.78
CA SER A 183 9.07 24.17 -39.53
C SER A 183 9.80 22.82 -39.53
N TRP A 184 9.19 21.81 -38.90
CA TRP A 184 9.76 20.47 -38.74
C TRP A 184 9.25 19.54 -39.84
N TRP A 185 10.08 19.23 -40.84
CA TRP A 185 9.75 18.24 -41.88
C TRP A 185 10.09 16.79 -41.47
N MET A 186 10.88 16.63 -40.40
CA MET A 186 11.08 15.38 -39.65
C MET A 186 11.05 15.68 -38.16
N ASP A 187 10.71 14.68 -37.35
CA ASP A 187 10.77 14.83 -35.89
C ASP A 187 12.23 14.95 -35.43
N PRO A 188 12.59 16.02 -34.70
CA PRO A 188 13.97 16.25 -34.28
C PRO A 188 14.42 15.20 -33.27
N THR A 189 15.68 14.84 -33.36
CA THR A 189 16.32 13.85 -32.50
C THR A 189 16.50 14.41 -31.09
N VAL A 190 16.21 13.59 -30.09
CA VAL A 190 16.56 13.85 -28.69
C VAL A 190 18.06 13.61 -28.52
N HIS A 191 18.82 14.70 -28.49
CA HIS A 191 20.25 14.78 -28.29
C HIS A 191 20.59 15.38 -26.93
N VAL A 192 21.23 14.57 -26.07
CA VAL A 192 21.71 15.00 -24.75
C VAL A 192 23.21 15.25 -24.83
N SER A 193 23.59 16.51 -25.03
CA SER A 193 24.98 16.94 -25.00
C SER A 193 25.53 16.99 -23.58
N SER A 194 26.87 17.08 -23.45
CA SER A 194 27.54 17.25 -22.15
C SER A 194 27.03 18.49 -21.40
N GLU A 195 26.92 19.60 -22.13
CA GLU A 195 26.44 20.87 -21.60
C GLU A 195 24.94 20.81 -21.26
N GLY A 196 24.14 20.20 -22.14
CA GLY A 196 22.71 20.02 -21.90
C GLY A 196 22.42 19.17 -20.65
N LEU A 197 23.19 18.11 -20.43
CA LEU A 197 23.09 17.30 -19.21
C LEU A 197 23.50 18.07 -17.96
N GLU A 198 24.57 18.86 -18.02
CA GLU A 198 25.02 19.66 -16.88
C GLU A 198 24.00 20.74 -16.50
N ILE A 199 23.44 21.44 -17.49
CA ILE A 199 22.36 22.40 -17.24
C ILE A 199 21.14 21.68 -16.63
N ALA A 200 20.76 20.52 -17.15
CA ALA A 200 19.66 19.71 -16.61
C ALA A 200 19.89 19.31 -15.14
N ASN A 201 21.11 18.86 -14.80
CA ASN A 201 21.51 18.56 -13.42
C ASN A 201 21.35 19.80 -12.52
N GLN A 202 21.86 20.95 -12.96
CA GLN A 202 21.78 22.20 -12.20
C GLN A 202 20.34 22.65 -11.97
N GLN A 203 19.42 22.45 -12.92
CA GLN A 203 18.01 22.79 -12.71
C GLN A 203 17.36 21.90 -11.63
N VAL A 204 17.72 20.62 -11.58
CA VAL A 204 17.25 19.70 -10.53
C VAL A 204 17.82 20.07 -9.17
N GLU A 205 19.11 20.39 -9.09
CA GLU A 205 19.78 20.86 -7.87
C GLU A 205 19.15 22.16 -7.36
N LYS A 206 19.00 23.17 -8.22
CA LYS A 206 18.36 24.46 -7.90
C LYS A 206 16.96 24.31 -7.32
N LEU A 207 16.14 23.46 -7.93
CA LEU A 207 14.79 23.19 -7.44
C LEU A 207 14.84 22.56 -6.05
N ALA A 208 15.68 21.54 -5.88
CA ALA A 208 15.74 20.77 -4.64
C ALA A 208 16.31 21.57 -3.47
N GLU A 209 17.37 22.35 -3.71
CA GLU A 209 17.95 23.26 -2.72
C GLU A 209 16.93 24.30 -2.26
N TRP A 210 16.24 24.94 -3.22
CA TRP A 210 15.20 25.92 -2.91
C TRP A 210 14.04 25.29 -2.13
N LEU A 211 13.56 24.12 -2.57
CA LEU A 211 12.43 23.46 -1.93
C LEU A 211 12.78 23.00 -0.52
N ASP A 212 13.97 22.42 -0.30
CA ASP A 212 14.43 22.02 1.04
C ASP A 212 14.52 23.23 1.99
N ILE A 213 14.99 24.39 1.50
CA ILE A 213 15.03 25.64 2.29
C ILE A 213 13.60 26.10 2.66
N GLU A 214 12.69 26.15 1.69
CA GLU A 214 11.30 26.57 1.94
C GLU A 214 10.61 25.66 2.94
N ILE A 215 10.78 24.35 2.80
CA ILE A 215 10.29 23.32 3.71
C ILE A 215 10.90 23.49 5.11
N ALA A 216 12.23 23.63 5.21
CA ALA A 216 12.93 23.78 6.48
C ALA A 216 12.60 25.09 7.22
N SER A 217 12.31 26.16 6.47
CA SER A 217 11.95 27.47 7.03
C SER A 217 10.57 27.51 7.69
N ARG A 218 9.75 26.45 7.56
CA ARG A 218 8.36 26.38 8.06
C ARG A 218 8.14 25.22 9.04
N PRO A 219 8.83 25.19 10.20
CA PRO A 219 8.70 24.11 11.17
C PRO A 219 7.28 24.01 11.77
N GLU A 220 6.58 25.14 11.90
CA GLU A 220 5.18 25.22 12.38
C GLU A 220 4.24 24.41 11.47
N LEU A 221 4.34 24.61 10.15
CA LEU A 221 3.56 23.89 9.15
C LEU A 221 3.84 22.38 9.19
N HIS A 222 5.11 21.99 9.40
CA HIS A 222 5.47 20.59 9.57
C HIS A 222 4.88 19.97 10.84
N ALA A 223 4.77 20.74 11.92
CA ALA A 223 4.12 20.29 13.15
C ALA A 223 2.61 20.15 12.94
N GLU A 224 1.99 21.10 12.23
CA GLU A 224 0.56 21.09 11.91
C GLU A 224 0.17 19.92 10.99
N ILE A 225 0.91 19.70 9.91
CA ILE A 225 0.71 18.57 9.00
C ILE A 225 0.82 17.24 9.76
N ARG A 226 1.86 17.10 10.61
CA ARG A 226 2.02 15.90 11.46
C ARG A 226 0.86 15.73 12.42
N LYS A 227 0.36 16.80 13.04
CA LYS A 227 -0.80 16.75 13.92
C LYS A 227 -2.06 16.28 13.17
N ILE A 228 -2.30 16.79 11.97
CA ILE A 228 -3.42 16.36 11.10
C ILE A 228 -3.31 14.87 10.79
N GLN A 229 -2.12 14.37 10.45
CA GLN A 229 -1.90 12.95 10.15
C GLN A 229 -2.10 12.05 11.35
N VAL A 230 -1.55 12.43 12.50
CA VAL A 230 -1.72 11.67 13.74
C VAL A 230 -3.22 11.58 14.07
N LYS A 231 -3.97 12.67 13.89
CA LYS A 231 -5.42 12.68 14.05
C LYS A 231 -6.13 11.78 13.05
N ALA A 232 -5.74 11.79 11.77
CA ALA A 232 -6.31 10.93 10.74
C ALA A 232 -6.03 9.44 11.00
N LYS A 233 -4.79 9.08 11.35
CA LYS A 233 -4.40 7.72 11.76
C LYS A 233 -5.19 7.25 12.97
N LEU A 234 -5.36 8.11 13.98
CA LEU A 234 -6.16 7.81 15.16
C LEU A 234 -7.64 7.59 14.81
N GLY A 235 -8.19 8.37 13.88
CA GLY A 235 -9.54 8.17 13.36
C GLY A 235 -9.70 6.80 12.70
N LEU A 236 -8.81 6.46 11.76
CA LEU A 236 -8.82 5.16 11.09
C LEU A 236 -8.62 3.99 12.06
N LEU A 237 -7.77 4.14 13.08
CA LEU A 237 -7.60 3.15 14.14
C LEU A 237 -8.92 2.89 14.88
N LYS A 238 -9.65 3.96 15.24
CA LYS A 238 -10.95 3.85 15.92
C LYS A 238 -11.97 3.14 15.03
N GLU A 239 -12.05 3.51 13.75
CA GLU A 239 -12.95 2.86 12.77
C GLU A 239 -12.67 1.36 12.63
N LYS A 240 -11.39 0.97 12.51
CA LYS A 240 -11.00 -0.45 12.43
C LYS A 240 -11.35 -1.22 13.70
N VAL A 241 -11.13 -0.64 14.88
CA VAL A 241 -11.48 -1.28 16.16
C VAL A 241 -13.00 -1.40 16.32
N GLU A 242 -13.75 -0.38 15.92
CA GLU A 242 -15.22 -0.43 15.91
C GLU A 242 -15.76 -1.51 14.96
N ALA A 243 -15.16 -1.67 13.78
CA ALA A 243 -15.50 -2.72 12.84
C ALA A 243 -15.14 -4.14 13.33
N ALA A 244 -14.20 -4.27 14.28
CA ALA A 244 -13.82 -5.57 14.85
C ALA A 244 -14.85 -6.13 15.85
N GLU A 245 -15.63 -5.26 16.50
CA GLU A 245 -16.67 -5.65 17.46
C GLU A 245 -17.72 -6.61 16.88
N PRO A 246 -18.44 -6.28 15.77
CA PRO A 246 -19.45 -7.17 15.23
C PRO A 246 -18.88 -8.50 14.73
N GLU A 247 -17.65 -8.53 14.23
CA GLU A 247 -16.99 -9.77 13.81
C GLU A 247 -16.68 -10.68 15.00
N ALA A 248 -16.22 -10.12 16.12
CA ALA A 248 -16.01 -10.88 17.34
C ALA A 248 -17.33 -11.42 17.93
N VAL A 249 -18.38 -10.59 17.97
CA VAL A 249 -19.71 -11.03 18.44
C VAL A 249 -20.28 -12.14 17.56
N MET A 250 -20.10 -12.04 16.25
CA MET A 250 -20.52 -13.08 15.31
C MET A 250 -19.74 -14.39 15.51
N ALA A 251 -18.42 -14.30 15.73
CA ALA A 251 -17.61 -15.47 16.08
C ALA A 251 -18.12 -16.14 17.36
N VAL A 252 -18.39 -15.37 18.43
CA VAL A 252 -18.96 -15.88 19.69
C VAL A 252 -20.31 -16.57 19.45
N THR A 253 -21.20 -15.91 18.71
CA THR A 253 -22.55 -16.41 18.41
C THR A 253 -22.48 -17.80 17.75
N PHE A 254 -21.70 -17.92 16.67
CA PHE A 254 -21.58 -19.19 15.97
C PHE A 254 -20.85 -20.26 16.79
N HIS A 255 -19.83 -19.87 17.55
CA HIS A 255 -19.04 -20.78 18.36
C HIS A 255 -19.85 -21.41 19.50
N GLU A 256 -20.62 -20.61 20.25
CA GLU A 256 -21.42 -21.13 21.38
C GLU A 256 -22.61 -21.97 20.91
N VAL A 257 -23.16 -21.71 19.72
CA VAL A 257 -24.18 -22.57 19.10
C VAL A 257 -23.57 -23.87 18.57
N TRP A 258 -22.33 -23.82 18.06
CA TRP A 258 -21.61 -24.97 17.53
C TRP A 258 -21.11 -25.94 18.62
N LYS A 259 -20.69 -25.44 19.79
CA LYS A 259 -20.08 -26.24 20.87
C LYS A 259 -20.87 -27.51 21.25
N PRO A 260 -22.18 -27.44 21.57
CA PRO A 260 -22.94 -28.65 21.89
C PRO A 260 -22.96 -29.64 20.73
N MET A 261 -23.02 -29.16 19.48
CA MET A 261 -22.97 -30.04 18.32
C MET A 261 -21.62 -30.73 18.12
N ALA A 262 -20.55 -30.14 18.62
CA ALA A 262 -19.22 -30.68 18.48
C ALA A 262 -18.87 -31.71 19.55
N TYR A 263 -19.36 -31.50 20.78
CA TYR A 263 -18.86 -32.18 21.98
C TYR A 263 -19.92 -32.92 22.80
N ASP A 264 -21.22 -32.75 22.55
CA ASP A 264 -22.27 -33.52 23.24
C ASP A 264 -22.37 -34.95 22.65
N GLU A 265 -21.70 -35.90 23.29
CA GLU A 265 -21.70 -37.30 22.86
C GLU A 265 -23.09 -37.95 22.89
N ASP A 266 -23.95 -37.54 23.83
CA ASP A 266 -25.28 -38.12 23.97
C ASP A 266 -26.19 -37.65 22.83
N LEU A 267 -26.04 -36.39 22.43
CA LEU A 267 -26.65 -35.86 21.22
C LEU A 267 -26.18 -36.64 19.98
N HIS A 268 -24.89 -36.95 19.86
CA HIS A 268 -24.36 -37.75 18.74
C HIS A 268 -24.91 -39.17 18.71
N LYS A 269 -24.90 -39.87 19.86
CA LYS A 269 -25.42 -41.24 19.99
C LYS A 269 -26.89 -41.34 19.57
N ARG A 270 -27.72 -40.34 19.93
CA ARG A 270 -29.16 -40.33 19.63
C ARG A 270 -29.48 -40.02 18.17
N MET A 271 -28.71 -39.15 17.52
CA MET A 271 -28.97 -38.82 16.10
C MET A 271 -28.72 -40.01 15.17
N GLY A 272 -27.85 -40.95 15.58
CA GLY A 272 -27.56 -42.17 14.84
C GLY A 272 -27.19 -41.90 13.38
N LEU A 273 -27.66 -42.75 12.47
CA LEU A 273 -27.49 -42.62 11.02
C LEU A 273 -28.74 -42.07 10.32
N SER A 274 -29.58 -41.32 11.03
CA SER A 274 -30.82 -40.79 10.46
C SER A 274 -30.57 -39.73 9.38
N TYR A 275 -31.55 -39.49 8.50
CA TYR A 275 -31.49 -38.35 7.56
C TYR A 275 -31.33 -37.01 8.29
N ALA A 276 -31.85 -36.90 9.52
CA ALA A 276 -31.65 -35.73 10.38
C ALA A 276 -30.18 -35.55 10.80
N ALA A 277 -29.43 -36.64 10.97
CA ALA A 277 -27.99 -36.58 11.27
C ALA A 277 -27.21 -35.92 10.13
N HIS A 278 -27.59 -36.14 8.87
CA HIS A 278 -26.93 -35.47 7.74
C HIS A 278 -27.16 -33.96 7.75
N ALA A 279 -28.41 -33.52 7.95
CA ALA A 279 -28.73 -32.09 8.09
C ALA A 279 -27.97 -31.46 9.27
N PHE A 280 -27.84 -32.19 10.37
CA PHE A 280 -27.06 -31.76 11.53
C PHE A 280 -25.57 -31.57 11.21
N PHE A 281 -24.94 -32.50 10.48
CA PHE A 281 -23.54 -32.33 10.06
C PHE A 281 -23.36 -31.11 9.15
N VAL A 282 -24.31 -30.83 8.26
CA VAL A 282 -24.31 -29.62 7.41
C VAL A 282 -24.36 -28.37 8.27
N VAL A 283 -25.29 -28.29 9.23
CA VAL A 283 -25.40 -27.14 10.15
C VAL A 283 -24.14 -26.99 11.00
N ARG A 284 -23.60 -28.08 11.57
CA ARG A 284 -22.35 -28.07 12.35
C ARG A 284 -21.19 -27.51 11.54
N SER A 285 -21.07 -27.93 10.28
CA SER A 285 -20.01 -27.48 9.37
C SER A 285 -20.18 -26.01 8.99
N ALA A 286 -21.42 -25.59 8.74
CA ALA A 286 -21.74 -24.20 8.44
C ALA A 286 -21.42 -23.26 9.61
N LEU A 287 -21.83 -23.60 10.84
CA LEU A 287 -21.53 -22.79 12.03
C LEU A 287 -20.03 -22.65 12.26
N ARG A 288 -19.27 -23.75 12.13
CA ARG A 288 -17.81 -23.72 12.26
C ARG A 288 -17.15 -22.87 11.16
N ARG A 289 -17.62 -22.99 9.92
CA ARG A 289 -17.17 -22.17 8.80
C ARG A 289 -17.40 -20.68 9.06
N GLU A 290 -18.61 -20.29 9.46
CA GLU A 290 -18.93 -18.88 9.67
C GLU A 290 -18.17 -18.28 10.85
N MET A 291 -17.99 -19.04 11.94
CA MET A 291 -17.11 -18.65 13.05
C MET A 291 -15.67 -18.38 12.56
N LEU A 292 -15.08 -19.30 11.78
CA LEU A 292 -13.73 -19.14 11.25
C LEU A 292 -13.65 -17.94 10.28
N LEU A 293 -14.66 -17.73 9.44
CA LEU A 293 -14.69 -16.58 8.53
C LEU A 293 -14.75 -15.25 9.29
N ALA A 294 -15.54 -15.17 10.36
CA ALA A 294 -15.61 -13.98 11.20
C ALA A 294 -14.26 -13.66 11.86
N LEU A 295 -13.60 -14.67 12.45
CA LEU A 295 -12.25 -14.50 12.99
C LEU A 295 -11.24 -14.11 11.90
N MET A 296 -11.31 -14.72 10.72
CA MET A 296 -10.38 -14.42 9.63
C MET A 296 -10.52 -13.01 9.07
N ARG A 297 -11.72 -12.42 9.09
CA ARG A 297 -11.95 -11.02 8.67
C ARG A 297 -11.22 -10.01 9.54
N LEU A 298 -10.96 -10.33 10.82
CA LEU A 298 -10.10 -9.52 11.68
C LEU A 298 -8.66 -9.40 11.14
N TRP A 299 -8.18 -10.43 10.44
CA TRP A 299 -6.82 -10.57 9.92
C TRP A 299 -6.69 -10.29 8.42
N ASP A 300 -7.76 -9.81 7.79
CA ASP A 300 -7.74 -9.45 6.38
C ASP A 300 -6.97 -8.15 6.15
N ASN A 301 -6.25 -8.14 5.03
CA ASN A 301 -5.51 -6.99 4.54
C ASN A 301 -6.03 -6.66 3.15
N ASP A 302 -6.51 -5.43 2.94
CA ASP A 302 -6.88 -4.94 1.61
C ASP A 302 -5.90 -3.85 1.14
N ARG A 303 -5.72 -3.75 -0.18
CA ARG A 303 -4.84 -2.72 -0.78
C ARG A 303 -5.33 -1.30 -0.52
N LYS A 304 -6.62 -1.13 -0.15
CA LYS A 304 -7.25 0.17 0.10
C LYS A 304 -7.28 0.53 1.59
N GLY A 305 -6.75 -0.31 2.48
CA GLY A 305 -6.64 -0.06 3.92
C GLY A 305 -7.96 -0.07 4.70
N ARG A 306 -9.07 -0.52 4.09
CA ARG A 306 -10.42 -0.56 4.68
C ARG A 306 -10.70 -1.86 5.46
N ALA A 307 -9.89 -2.89 5.30
CA ALA A 307 -9.99 -4.09 6.12
C ALA A 307 -9.50 -3.79 7.56
N ILE A 308 -9.99 -4.56 8.54
CA ILE A 308 -9.63 -4.41 9.96
C ILE A 308 -8.12 -4.54 10.11
N GLY A 309 -7.55 -5.68 9.71
CA GLY A 309 -6.13 -5.96 9.64
C GLY A 309 -5.41 -5.78 10.99
N MET A 310 -5.45 -6.79 11.86
CA MET A 310 -4.81 -6.77 13.19
C MET A 310 -3.34 -6.34 13.17
N GLU A 311 -2.56 -6.75 12.16
CA GLU A 311 -1.16 -6.32 12.02
C GLU A 311 -1.04 -4.80 11.84
N SER A 312 -1.95 -4.18 11.07
CA SER A 312 -1.99 -2.73 10.86
C SER A 312 -2.40 -1.97 12.12
N ILE A 313 -3.33 -2.53 12.90
CA ILE A 313 -3.75 -2.01 14.20
C ILE A 313 -2.58 -2.01 15.17
N ALA A 314 -1.88 -3.14 15.30
CA ALA A 314 -0.72 -3.26 16.19
C ALA A 314 0.38 -2.25 15.82
N LYS A 315 0.70 -2.13 14.52
CA LYS A 315 1.67 -1.14 14.03
C LYS A 315 1.27 0.29 14.38
N THR A 316 -0.01 0.63 14.23
CA THR A 316 -0.54 1.97 14.52
C THR A 316 -0.56 2.26 16.03
N LEU A 317 -0.89 1.28 16.87
CA LEU A 317 -0.82 1.40 18.33
C LEU A 317 0.61 1.54 18.85
N SER A 318 1.59 0.99 18.12
CA SER A 318 3.01 1.08 18.47
C SER A 318 3.64 2.42 18.05
N ASP A 319 2.94 3.25 17.28
CA ASP A 319 3.37 4.60 16.92
C ASP A 319 3.19 5.54 18.13
N GLN A 320 4.31 6.00 18.71
CA GLN A 320 4.31 6.82 19.92
C GLN A 320 3.51 8.12 19.79
N GLN A 321 3.45 8.71 18.59
CA GLN A 321 2.70 9.93 18.34
C GLN A 321 1.19 9.64 18.35
N VAL A 322 0.78 8.55 17.70
CA VAL A 322 -0.62 8.09 17.71
C VAL A 322 -1.05 7.67 19.10
N PHE A 323 -0.21 6.92 19.83
CA PHE A 323 -0.51 6.52 21.20
C PHE A 323 -0.66 7.72 22.12
N THR A 324 0.22 8.72 22.01
CA THR A 324 0.09 9.96 22.79
C THR A 324 -1.20 10.71 22.43
N ALA A 325 -1.56 10.81 21.16
CA ALA A 325 -2.83 11.41 20.74
C ALA A 325 -4.05 10.61 21.22
N LEU A 326 -3.97 9.29 21.28
CA LEU A 326 -4.99 8.43 21.85
C LEU A 326 -5.18 8.72 23.35
N VAL A 327 -4.09 8.78 24.13
CA VAL A 327 -4.14 9.10 25.56
C VAL A 327 -4.83 10.45 25.79
N VAL A 328 -4.43 11.49 25.05
CA VAL A 328 -5.05 12.82 25.14
C VAL A 328 -6.54 12.75 24.78
N SER A 329 -6.89 12.13 23.64
CA SER A 329 -8.28 11.96 23.21
C SER A 329 -9.13 11.20 24.23
N ARG A 330 -8.56 10.22 24.93
CA ARG A 330 -9.23 9.44 25.98
C ARG A 330 -9.40 10.24 27.26
N ALA A 331 -8.39 11.00 27.67
CA ALA A 331 -8.46 11.88 28.84
C ALA A 331 -9.51 12.99 28.65
N GLU A 332 -9.51 13.66 27.49
CA GLU A 332 -10.50 14.70 27.14
C GLU A 332 -11.93 14.15 27.20
N GLY A 333 -12.16 12.91 26.77
CA GLY A 333 -13.47 12.25 26.84
C GLY A 333 -14.00 12.01 28.25
N THR A 334 -13.17 12.14 29.29
CA THR A 334 -13.60 12.05 30.70
C THR A 334 -14.10 13.37 31.27
N GLY A 335 -13.93 14.49 30.55
CA GLY A 335 -14.23 15.83 31.05
C GLY A 335 -13.22 16.36 32.08
N LEU A 336 -12.14 15.63 32.36
CA LEU A 336 -11.08 16.01 33.29
C LEU A 336 -9.76 16.21 32.54
N SER A 337 -9.23 17.43 32.54
CA SER A 337 -8.04 17.81 31.75
C SER A 337 -6.80 18.10 32.61
N SER A 338 -6.66 17.47 33.79
CA SER A 338 -5.47 17.64 34.62
C SER A 338 -4.34 16.71 34.15
N GLY A 339 -3.08 17.15 34.29
CA GLY A 339 -1.91 16.33 33.92
C GLY A 339 -1.89 14.96 34.60
N PHE A 340 -2.35 14.90 35.86
CA PHE A 340 -2.49 13.64 36.61
C PHE A 340 -3.44 12.63 35.94
N VAL A 341 -4.54 13.09 35.34
CA VAL A 341 -5.49 12.21 34.62
C VAL A 341 -4.85 11.67 33.35
N VAL A 342 -4.09 12.50 32.62
CA VAL A 342 -3.36 12.10 31.41
C VAL A 342 -2.32 11.03 31.73
N ASP A 343 -1.57 11.17 32.82
CA ASP A 343 -0.54 10.21 33.23
C ASP A 343 -1.14 8.87 33.65
N ARG A 344 -2.19 8.89 34.50
CA ARG A 344 -2.93 7.67 34.89
C ARG A 344 -3.56 6.97 33.68
N MET A 345 -4.10 7.75 32.73
CA MET A 345 -4.65 7.23 31.48
C MET A 345 -3.55 6.56 30.65
N ARG A 346 -2.37 7.19 30.55
CA ARG A 346 -1.21 6.66 29.83
C ARG A 346 -0.79 5.30 30.39
N GLU A 347 -0.62 5.18 31.70
CA GLU A 347 -0.23 3.91 32.35
C GLU A 347 -1.24 2.79 32.04
N THR A 348 -2.54 3.09 32.17
CA THR A 348 -3.61 2.11 31.95
C THR A 348 -3.69 1.68 30.48
N LEU A 349 -3.61 2.64 29.55
CA LEU A 349 -3.68 2.36 28.12
C LEU A 349 -2.43 1.68 27.60
N ASP A 350 -1.25 1.98 28.15
CA ASP A 350 0.02 1.38 27.76
C ASP A 350 0.03 -0.11 28.06
N ALA A 351 -0.38 -0.51 29.27
CA ALA A 351 -0.48 -1.91 29.66
C ALA A 351 -1.44 -2.70 28.75
N LYS A 352 -2.63 -2.15 28.47
CA LYS A 352 -3.63 -2.80 27.60
C LYS A 352 -3.17 -2.88 26.14
N SER A 353 -2.58 -1.80 25.62
CA SER A 353 -2.10 -1.74 24.24
C SER A 353 -0.94 -2.69 24.02
N LYS A 354 0.02 -2.76 24.96
CA LYS A 354 1.14 -3.72 24.91
C LYS A 354 0.64 -5.16 24.91
N LYS A 355 -0.33 -5.50 25.78
CA LYS A 355 -0.93 -6.84 25.81
C LYS A 355 -1.61 -7.19 24.49
N ALA A 356 -2.38 -6.26 23.91
CA ALA A 356 -3.01 -6.48 22.60
C ALA A 356 -1.97 -6.68 21.49
N VAL A 357 -0.92 -5.85 21.45
CA VAL A 357 0.18 -5.97 20.47
C VAL A 357 0.94 -7.29 20.64
N GLU A 358 1.17 -7.74 21.87
CA GLU A 358 1.83 -9.03 22.16
C GLU A 358 1.00 -10.21 21.63
N LEU A 359 -0.32 -10.22 21.92
CA LEU A 359 -1.24 -11.23 21.40
C LEU A 359 -1.27 -11.25 19.87
N ILE A 360 -1.34 -10.08 19.23
CA ILE A 360 -1.29 -9.96 17.76
C ILE A 360 0.04 -10.49 17.21
N SER A 361 1.15 -10.18 17.89
CA SER A 361 2.50 -10.59 17.48
C SER A 361 2.71 -12.10 17.50
N LYS A 362 1.92 -12.87 18.28
CA LYS A 362 1.93 -14.34 18.21
C LYS A 362 1.64 -14.87 16.80
N TYR A 363 0.83 -14.15 16.01
CA TYR A 363 0.34 -14.55 14.68
C TYR A 363 0.97 -13.75 13.52
N ALA A 364 1.69 -12.68 13.84
CA ALA A 364 2.46 -11.87 12.89
C ALA A 364 3.68 -12.66 12.33
N PRO A 365 4.37 -12.15 11.28
CA PRO A 365 5.59 -12.77 10.78
C PRO A 365 6.63 -12.99 11.88
N GLY A 366 7.12 -14.24 12.02
CA GLY A 366 8.05 -14.64 13.08
C GLY A 366 7.40 -15.04 14.42
N GLY A 367 6.08 -14.90 14.55
CA GLY A 367 5.33 -15.31 15.74
C GLY A 367 5.14 -16.82 15.86
N LYS A 368 5.09 -17.32 17.11
CA LYS A 368 4.95 -18.76 17.42
C LYS A 368 3.71 -19.44 16.84
N HIS A 369 2.62 -18.69 16.63
CA HIS A 369 1.35 -19.19 16.11
C HIS A 369 1.12 -18.78 14.65
N ARG A 370 2.12 -18.23 13.97
CA ARG A 370 2.02 -17.86 12.54
C ARG A 370 1.54 -19.02 11.68
N GLY A 371 2.04 -20.23 11.94
CA GLY A 371 1.64 -21.44 11.22
C GLY A 371 0.14 -21.73 11.32
N VAL A 372 -0.49 -21.44 12.47
CA VAL A 372 -1.94 -21.61 12.66
C VAL A 372 -2.71 -20.65 11.76
N LEU A 373 -2.32 -19.37 11.73
CA LEU A 373 -2.98 -18.37 10.89
C LEU A 373 -2.86 -18.71 9.40
N GLU A 374 -1.69 -19.20 8.96
CA GLU A 374 -1.50 -19.61 7.57
C GLU A 374 -2.33 -20.84 7.20
N LYS A 375 -2.40 -21.87 8.07
CA LYS A 375 -3.32 -23.01 7.90
C LYS A 375 -4.77 -22.53 7.71
N LEU A 376 -5.24 -21.62 8.56
CA LEU A 376 -6.60 -21.08 8.49
C LEU A 376 -6.84 -20.22 7.24
N ARG A 377 -5.83 -19.46 6.78
CA ARG A 377 -5.89 -18.72 5.51
C ARG A 377 -6.01 -19.66 4.32
N THR A 378 -5.22 -20.73 4.29
CA THR A 378 -5.31 -21.77 3.26
C THR A 378 -6.69 -22.41 3.27
N LEU A 379 -7.16 -22.86 4.43
CA LEU A 379 -8.50 -23.44 4.59
C LEU A 379 -9.60 -22.50 4.07
N ARG A 380 -9.51 -21.21 4.40
CA ARG A 380 -10.46 -20.20 3.90
C ARG A 380 -10.41 -20.10 2.38
N ASN A 381 -9.24 -19.87 1.81
CA ASN A 381 -9.09 -19.58 0.39
C ASN A 381 -9.43 -20.78 -0.48
N GLU A 382 -9.13 -22.00 -0.05
CA GLU A 382 -9.30 -23.21 -0.84
C GLU A 382 -10.70 -23.83 -0.70
N TYR A 383 -11.34 -23.71 0.48
CA TYR A 383 -12.57 -24.46 0.78
C TYR A 383 -13.74 -23.61 1.27
N LEU A 384 -13.50 -22.52 1.99
CA LEU A 384 -14.59 -21.75 2.60
C LEU A 384 -15.06 -20.58 1.71
N ALA A 385 -14.16 -19.94 0.98
CA ALA A 385 -14.46 -18.71 0.22
C ALA A 385 -14.54 -18.91 -1.30
N HIS A 386 -13.82 -19.88 -1.86
CA HIS A 386 -13.80 -20.14 -3.31
C HIS A 386 -14.07 -21.62 -3.60
N LYS A 387 -14.98 -21.92 -4.53
CA LYS A 387 -15.09 -23.27 -5.10
C LYS A 387 -13.96 -23.44 -6.11
N GLN A 388 -12.91 -24.16 -5.75
CA GLN A 388 -11.88 -24.56 -6.71
C GLN A 388 -12.49 -25.48 -7.78
N THR A 389 -12.05 -25.33 -9.02
CA THR A 389 -12.44 -26.23 -10.13
C THR A 389 -11.82 -27.61 -10.01
N THR A 390 -10.76 -27.75 -9.20
CA THR A 390 -10.10 -29.01 -8.89
C THR A 390 -9.87 -29.07 -7.38
N PRO A 391 -10.49 -30.00 -6.64
CA PRO A 391 -10.26 -30.12 -5.20
C PRO A 391 -8.83 -30.60 -4.95
N THR A 392 -8.00 -29.74 -4.38
CA THR A 392 -6.71 -30.16 -3.84
C THR A 392 -7.00 -30.95 -2.55
N ASN A 393 -6.44 -32.14 -2.35
CA ASN A 393 -6.54 -32.83 -1.06
C ASN A 393 -5.46 -32.24 -0.14
N ALA A 394 -5.84 -31.37 0.79
CA ALA A 394 -4.91 -30.81 1.76
C ALA A 394 -4.61 -31.82 2.88
N THR A 395 -3.85 -32.87 2.57
CA THR A 395 -3.23 -33.70 3.61
C THR A 395 -2.23 -32.84 4.39
N GLY A 396 -2.64 -32.30 5.54
CA GLY A 396 -1.77 -31.58 6.49
C GLY A 396 -2.05 -30.09 6.72
N ALA A 397 -3.10 -29.50 6.12
CA ALA A 397 -3.42 -28.08 6.29
C ALA A 397 -4.45 -27.76 7.39
N ASP A 398 -4.99 -28.77 8.08
CA ASP A 398 -5.99 -28.54 9.10
C ASP A 398 -5.36 -28.14 10.43
N ALA A 399 -5.75 -26.97 10.95
CA ALA A 399 -5.48 -26.62 12.34
C ALA A 399 -6.30 -27.54 13.26
N SER A 400 -5.68 -28.04 14.31
CA SER A 400 -6.34 -28.83 15.34
C SER A 400 -7.43 -28.01 16.05
N ASP A 401 -8.43 -28.69 16.60
CA ASP A 401 -9.49 -28.05 17.38
C ASP A 401 -8.92 -27.18 18.53
N ASN A 402 -7.83 -27.62 19.15
CA ASN A 402 -7.16 -26.87 20.22
C ASN A 402 -6.43 -25.62 19.70
N GLU A 403 -5.78 -25.69 18.53
CA GLU A 403 -5.19 -24.52 17.86
C GLU A 403 -6.27 -23.50 17.49
N ILE A 404 -7.43 -23.97 17.01
CA ILE A 404 -8.59 -23.12 16.66
C ILE A 404 -9.20 -22.48 17.91
N GLU A 405 -9.39 -23.24 18.99
CA GLU A 405 -9.89 -22.70 20.26
C GLU A 405 -8.94 -21.65 20.82
N THR A 406 -7.64 -21.91 20.82
CA THR A 406 -6.63 -20.93 21.25
C THR A 406 -6.69 -19.66 20.39
N PHE A 407 -6.83 -19.81 19.06
CA PHE A 407 -6.98 -18.69 18.14
C PHE A 407 -8.27 -17.89 18.43
N TYR A 408 -9.39 -18.57 18.68
CA TYR A 408 -10.64 -17.94 19.05
C TYR A 408 -10.48 -17.11 20.34
N GLN A 409 -9.97 -17.70 21.41
CA GLN A 409 -9.79 -17.02 22.70
C GLN A 409 -8.82 -15.83 22.61
N ASP A 410 -7.66 -16.01 21.95
CA ASP A 410 -6.69 -14.93 21.74
C ASP A 410 -7.34 -13.75 20.96
N ASN A 411 -8.19 -14.02 19.96
CA ASN A 411 -8.88 -12.96 19.20
C ASN A 411 -9.95 -12.23 20.02
N LEU A 412 -10.72 -12.93 20.85
CA LEU A 412 -11.69 -12.27 21.74
C LEU A 412 -10.98 -11.34 22.72
N GLU A 413 -9.88 -11.81 23.31
CA GLU A 413 -9.08 -11.00 24.23
C GLU A 413 -8.46 -9.79 23.52
N ILE A 414 -7.93 -9.96 22.30
CA ILE A 414 -7.46 -8.84 21.47
C ILE A 414 -8.56 -7.80 21.28
N VAL A 415 -9.74 -8.22 20.81
CA VAL A 415 -10.84 -7.27 20.53
C VAL A 415 -11.31 -6.58 21.81
N GLN A 416 -11.44 -7.29 22.92
CA GLN A 416 -11.79 -6.70 24.22
C GLN A 416 -10.77 -5.65 24.67
N LEU A 417 -9.47 -5.95 24.57
CA LEU A 417 -8.40 -5.01 24.89
C LEU A 417 -8.45 -3.78 23.99
N LEU A 418 -8.70 -3.96 22.68
CA LEU A 418 -8.80 -2.87 21.71
C LEU A 418 -10.02 -1.98 21.98
N LEU A 419 -11.21 -2.55 22.19
CA LEU A 419 -12.42 -1.80 22.53
C LEU A 419 -12.22 -0.98 23.81
N SER A 420 -11.62 -1.58 24.83
CA SER A 420 -11.33 -0.90 26.09
C SER A 420 -10.26 0.19 25.96
N SER A 421 -9.20 -0.03 25.18
CA SER A 421 -8.06 0.89 25.11
C SER A 421 -8.29 2.02 24.11
N VAL A 422 -8.84 1.71 22.94
CA VAL A 422 -8.99 2.65 21.82
C VAL A 422 -10.32 3.41 21.90
N LEU A 423 -11.43 2.70 22.14
CA LEU A 423 -12.77 3.31 22.19
C LEU A 423 -13.21 3.64 23.62
N GLY A 424 -12.61 3.01 24.63
CA GLY A 424 -13.04 3.14 26.01
C GLY A 424 -14.32 2.42 26.36
N ARG A 425 -14.74 1.49 25.51
CA ARG A 425 -15.92 0.67 25.75
C ARG A 425 -15.50 -0.53 26.56
N TYR A 426 -16.12 -0.71 27.73
CA TYR A 426 -16.06 -1.99 28.40
C TYR A 426 -17.09 -2.90 27.72
N PHE A 427 -16.60 -3.91 27.01
CA PHE A 427 -17.42 -4.91 26.37
C PHE A 427 -16.90 -6.28 26.78
N ASP A 428 -17.70 -7.01 27.55
CA ASP A 428 -17.32 -8.35 27.99
C ASP A 428 -17.87 -9.40 27.02
N LEU A 429 -16.99 -9.91 26.16
CA LEU A 429 -17.33 -10.98 25.23
C LEU A 429 -17.70 -12.28 25.96
N ALA A 430 -17.31 -12.46 27.24
CA ALA A 430 -17.75 -13.60 28.05
C ALA A 430 -19.24 -13.51 28.40
N GLU A 431 -19.75 -12.32 28.72
CA GLU A 431 -21.18 -12.11 28.97
C GLU A 431 -22.00 -12.38 27.70
N ALA A 432 -21.53 -11.90 26.55
CA ALA A 432 -22.14 -12.23 25.25
C ALA A 432 -22.14 -13.75 25.00
N ALA A 433 -21.02 -14.43 25.31
CA ALA A 433 -20.93 -15.88 25.18
C ALA A 433 -21.93 -16.61 26.09
N ASP A 434 -22.14 -16.16 27.32
CA ASP A 434 -23.10 -16.76 28.24
C ASP A 434 -24.55 -16.66 27.74
N VAL A 435 -24.93 -15.53 27.12
CA VAL A 435 -26.25 -15.37 26.48
C VAL A 435 -26.44 -16.37 25.35
N TYR A 436 -25.47 -16.48 24.43
CA TYR A 436 -25.59 -17.42 23.32
C TYR A 436 -25.46 -18.88 23.77
N ARG A 437 -24.67 -19.17 24.80
CA ARG A 437 -24.59 -20.48 25.44
C ARG A 437 -25.94 -20.87 26.06
N HIS A 438 -26.61 -19.93 26.72
CA HIS A 438 -27.95 -20.13 27.26
C HIS A 438 -28.93 -20.48 26.13
N HIS A 439 -29.01 -19.66 25.07
CA HIS A 439 -29.90 -19.93 23.93
C HIS A 439 -29.59 -21.28 23.26
N SER A 440 -28.30 -21.55 23.02
CA SER A 440 -27.81 -22.80 22.44
C SER A 440 -28.25 -24.01 23.29
N LYS A 441 -28.08 -23.94 24.62
CA LYS A 441 -28.51 -24.99 25.54
C LYS A 441 -29.98 -25.35 25.37
N TYR A 442 -30.88 -24.36 25.36
CA TYR A 442 -32.33 -24.62 25.24
C TYR A 442 -32.74 -25.04 23.83
N PHE A 443 -32.12 -24.48 22.79
CA PHE A 443 -32.35 -24.92 21.41
C PHE A 443 -32.02 -26.40 21.26
N TRP A 444 -30.84 -26.83 21.72
CA TRP A 444 -30.44 -28.24 21.64
C TRP A 444 -31.23 -29.13 22.61
N ALA A 445 -31.66 -28.61 23.75
CA ALA A 445 -32.60 -29.31 24.62
C ALA A 445 -33.94 -29.62 23.94
N ALA A 446 -34.51 -28.65 23.22
CA ALA A 446 -35.72 -28.86 22.44
C ALA A 446 -35.50 -29.86 21.29
N ALA A 447 -34.37 -29.78 20.59
CA ALA A 447 -34.01 -30.72 19.52
C ALA A 447 -33.83 -32.17 20.03
N ARG A 448 -33.51 -32.36 21.32
CA ARG A 448 -33.45 -33.67 21.98
C ARG A 448 -34.81 -34.29 22.28
N GLY A 449 -35.91 -33.57 21.99
CA GLY A 449 -37.26 -34.08 22.18
C GLY A 449 -37.72 -34.03 23.63
N GLU A 450 -37.42 -32.95 24.37
CA GLU A 450 -37.95 -32.75 25.75
C GLU A 450 -39.50 -32.73 25.82
N ARG A 451 -40.20 -32.69 24.67
CA ARG A 451 -41.65 -32.85 24.55
C ARG A 451 -42.10 -34.16 23.89
N THR A 452 -41.18 -35.11 23.70
CA THR A 452 -41.48 -36.43 23.12
C THR A 452 -41.65 -37.43 24.25
N GLU A 453 -42.75 -38.18 24.23
CA GLU A 453 -43.07 -39.21 25.22
C GLU A 453 -41.89 -40.21 25.35
N GLY A 454 -41.39 -40.40 26.58
CA GLY A 454 -40.20 -41.22 26.87
C GLY A 454 -38.88 -40.47 27.13
N HIS A 455 -38.82 -39.14 27.03
CA HIS A 455 -37.63 -38.36 27.41
C HIS A 455 -37.50 -38.23 28.95
N PRO A 456 -36.28 -38.25 29.56
CA PRO A 456 -36.11 -38.14 31.03
C PRO A 456 -36.69 -36.87 31.67
N ASN A 457 -36.81 -35.80 30.87
CA ASN A 457 -37.41 -34.52 31.27
C ASN A 457 -38.80 -34.27 30.63
N TYR A 458 -39.40 -35.28 30.00
CA TYR A 458 -40.75 -35.17 29.46
C TYR A 458 -41.73 -34.96 30.60
N TRP A 459 -42.49 -33.88 30.54
CA TRP A 459 -43.68 -33.69 31.37
C TRP A 459 -44.89 -33.97 30.50
N THR A 460 -45.73 -34.92 30.92
CA THR A 460 -47.04 -35.12 30.31
C THR A 460 -47.80 -33.80 30.41
N PRO A 461 -48.34 -33.27 29.30
CA PRO A 461 -49.23 -32.12 29.37
C PRO A 461 -50.32 -32.43 30.41
N PRO A 462 -50.68 -31.50 31.32
CA PRO A 462 -51.79 -31.73 32.23
C PRO A 462 -53.00 -32.14 31.39
N ASP A 463 -53.59 -33.28 31.74
CA ASP A 463 -54.71 -33.86 31.00
C ASP A 463 -55.70 -32.74 30.68
N ALA A 464 -56.00 -32.56 29.39
CA ALA A 464 -57.10 -31.70 29.00
C ALA A 464 -58.34 -32.35 29.60
N ASP A 465 -58.77 -31.81 30.75
CA ASP A 465 -59.90 -32.25 31.55
C ASP A 465 -60.99 -32.83 30.64
N GLU A 466 -61.28 -34.11 30.87
CA GLU A 466 -62.50 -34.78 30.44
C GLU A 466 -63.71 -33.99 30.99
N GLY A 467 -64.11 -32.92 30.32
CA GLY A 467 -65.12 -32.04 30.93
C GLY A 467 -65.66 -30.87 30.13
N SER A 468 -65.36 -30.72 28.83
CA SER A 468 -66.10 -29.76 27.99
C SER A 468 -67.31 -30.45 27.35
N PRO A 469 -68.56 -30.15 27.78
CA PRO A 469 -69.74 -30.77 27.22
C PRO A 469 -69.93 -30.32 25.77
N VAL A 470 -70.08 -31.31 24.89
CA VAL A 470 -70.54 -31.14 23.52
C VAL A 470 -71.87 -30.39 23.55
N SER A 471 -71.88 -29.16 23.05
CA SER A 471 -73.11 -28.43 22.72
C SER A 471 -73.48 -28.80 21.29
N THR A 472 -74.72 -29.28 21.15
CA THR A 472 -75.36 -29.68 19.90
C THR A 472 -75.76 -28.49 19.05
#